data_AF-A0A1F3N8K2-F1
#
_entry.id   AF-A0A1F3N8K2-F1
#
_cell.length_a   1.000
_cell.length_b   1.000
_cell.length_c   1.000
_cell.angle_alpha   90.00
_cell.angle_beta   90.00
_cell.angle_gamma   90.00
#
_symmetry.space_group_name_H-M   'P 1'
#
loop_
_entity.id
_entity.type
_entity.pdbx_description
1 polymer ?
#
loop_
_entity_poly.entity_id
_entity_poly.type
_entity_poly.pdbx_seq_one_letter_code
_entity_poly.pdbx_strand_id
1 'polypeptide(L)'
;MKRFLGISVLVIMVIFTGQDVMAQNLKFGHVNRTELIQSMPEFDSARVKLEKLSTELTNTAELLQVELNNKYETYLKEGKNLTDLVRQTKEQELNDAQKRLTDFQTNAQNTLQEKQVELFTPITGKADKAIKDVGKENGFIYIFDL
;
A
#
# COMPACT_ATOMS: atom_id res chain seq x y z
N MET A 1 -37.83 -38.12 -78.50
CA MET A 1 -37.12 -37.21 -79.43
C MET A 1 -37.73 -35.82 -79.29
N LYS A 2 -36.86 -34.80 -79.18
CA LYS A 2 -37.13 -33.35 -79.31
C LYS A 2 -37.47 -32.57 -78.02
N ARG A 3 -36.37 -32.12 -77.39
CA ARG A 3 -36.10 -30.73 -76.99
C ARG A 3 -37.01 -30.08 -75.93
N PHE A 4 -36.64 -30.23 -74.66
CA PHE A 4 -36.64 -29.13 -73.69
C PHE A 4 -35.39 -29.26 -72.81
N LEU A 5 -34.26 -28.95 -73.43
CA LEU A 5 -32.94 -28.86 -72.84
C LEU A 5 -32.62 -27.37 -72.79
N GLY A 6 -32.78 -26.75 -71.63
CA GLY A 6 -32.51 -25.33 -71.45
C GLY A 6 -33.34 -24.74 -70.31
N ILE A 7 -32.63 -24.21 -69.31
CA ILE A 7 -33.15 -23.43 -68.18
C ILE A 7 -33.67 -24.28 -67.01
N SER A 8 -32.76 -25.04 -66.39
CA SER A 8 -32.75 -25.25 -64.93
C SER A 8 -31.30 -25.33 -64.45
N VAL A 9 -30.46 -24.44 -65.01
CA VAL A 9 -29.25 -23.95 -64.35
C VAL A 9 -29.74 -22.96 -63.29
N LEU A 10 -29.17 -23.02 -62.08
CA LEU A 10 -29.62 -22.36 -60.83
C LEU A 10 -30.79 -23.14 -60.21
N VAL A 11 -30.61 -23.98 -59.20
CA VAL A 11 -30.16 -23.62 -57.85
C VAL A 11 -29.51 -24.85 -57.20
N ILE A 12 -28.21 -25.03 -57.39
CA ILE A 12 -27.34 -25.61 -56.36
C ILE A 12 -26.60 -24.41 -55.79
N MET A 13 -27.32 -23.59 -55.02
CA MET A 13 -26.71 -22.56 -54.21
C MET A 13 -26.77 -23.06 -52.78
N VAL A 14 -25.76 -23.87 -52.47
CA VAL A 14 -25.04 -23.91 -51.20
C VAL A 14 -25.63 -22.93 -50.18
N ILE A 15 -26.62 -23.40 -49.41
CA ILE A 15 -26.98 -22.76 -48.15
C ILE A 15 -25.89 -23.17 -47.16
N PHE A 16 -24.69 -22.61 -47.33
CA PHE A 16 -23.88 -22.27 -46.17
C PHE A 16 -24.46 -20.95 -45.70
N THR A 17 -25.48 -21.01 -44.84
CA THR A 17 -25.76 -19.88 -43.95
C THR A 17 -24.45 -19.63 -43.23
N GLY A 18 -23.73 -18.57 -43.62
CA GLY A 18 -22.63 -18.05 -42.85
C GLY A 18 -23.16 -17.87 -41.44
N GLN A 19 -22.73 -18.75 -40.54
CA GLN A 19 -22.79 -18.42 -39.14
C GLN A 19 -21.88 -17.21 -39.04
N ASP A 20 -22.47 -16.03 -38.93
CA ASP A 20 -21.78 -14.88 -38.37
C ASP A 20 -21.33 -15.35 -36.99
N VAL A 21 -20.13 -15.94 -36.93
CA VAL A 21 -19.41 -16.12 -35.69
C VAL A 21 -19.21 -14.69 -35.24
N MET A 22 -20.10 -14.23 -34.37
CA MET A 22 -19.93 -13.04 -33.57
C MET A 22 -18.63 -13.26 -32.81
N ALA A 23 -17.50 -12.92 -33.43
CA ALA A 23 -16.23 -12.83 -32.77
C ALA A 23 -16.48 -11.77 -31.70
N GLN A 24 -16.74 -12.22 -30.47
CA GLN A 24 -16.85 -11.33 -29.33
C GLN A 24 -15.55 -10.53 -29.36
N ASN A 25 -15.65 -9.24 -29.64
CA ASN A 25 -14.48 -8.38 -29.76
C ASN A 25 -14.03 -8.11 -28.31
N LEU A 26 -13.36 -9.11 -27.74
CA LEU A 26 -12.95 -9.14 -26.35
C LEU A 26 -11.92 -8.04 -26.15
N LYS A 27 -12.29 -7.01 -25.38
CA LYS A 27 -11.40 -5.90 -25.07
C LYS A 27 -10.62 -6.22 -23.79
N PHE A 28 -9.30 -6.14 -23.88
CA PHE A 28 -8.38 -6.31 -22.76
C PHE A 28 -7.64 -5.00 -22.49
N GLY A 29 -7.51 -4.64 -21.21
CA GLY A 29 -6.75 -3.47 -20.77
C GLY A 29 -5.48 -3.89 -20.02
N HIS A 30 -4.52 -2.98 -19.92
CA HIS A 30 -3.36 -3.10 -19.03
C HIS A 30 -3.26 -1.83 -18.19
N VAL A 31 -2.85 -1.97 -16.94
CA VAL A 31 -2.60 -0.85 -16.03
C VAL A 31 -1.37 -1.19 -15.20
N ASN A 32 -0.55 -0.18 -14.88
CA ASN A 32 0.41 -0.29 -13.81
C ASN A 32 -0.22 0.32 -12.56
N ARG A 33 -0.72 -0.50 -11.63
CA ARG A 33 -1.42 0.01 -10.45
C ARG A 33 -0.51 0.83 -9.54
N THR A 34 0.77 0.48 -9.47
CA THR A 34 1.75 1.22 -8.67
C THR A 34 1.97 2.61 -9.23
N GLU A 35 2.21 2.75 -10.53
CA GLU A 35 2.40 4.05 -11.19
C GLU A 35 1.14 4.91 -11.08
N LEU A 36 -0.04 4.32 -11.29
CA LEU A 36 -1.32 5.01 -11.10
C LEU A 36 -1.42 5.58 -9.69
N ILE A 37 -1.20 4.75 -8.66
CA ILE A 37 -1.27 5.18 -7.25
C ILE A 37 -0.24 6.27 -6.96
N GLN A 38 0.99 6.14 -7.45
CA GLN A 38 2.05 7.15 -7.26
C GLN A 38 1.74 8.48 -7.94
N SER A 39 1.00 8.46 -9.05
CA SER A 39 0.56 9.67 -9.76
C SER A 39 -0.61 10.39 -9.08
N MET A 40 -1.27 9.77 -8.10
CA MET A 40 -2.41 10.38 -7.42
C MET A 40 -1.94 11.50 -6.48
N PRO A 41 -2.59 12.68 -6.48
CA PRO A 41 -2.20 13.78 -5.61
C PRO A 41 -2.29 13.44 -4.11
N GLU A 42 -3.18 12.51 -3.74
CA GLU A 42 -3.29 12.02 -2.37
C GLU A 42 -2.08 11.20 -1.91
N PHE A 43 -1.33 10.59 -2.83
CA PHE A 43 -0.15 9.78 -2.54
C PHE A 43 0.97 10.63 -1.92
N ASP A 44 1.29 11.76 -2.55
CA ASP A 44 2.29 12.69 -2.03
C ASP A 44 1.90 13.24 -0.65
N SER A 45 0.62 13.58 -0.46
CA SER A 45 0.12 14.03 0.84
C SER A 45 0.26 12.94 1.92
N ALA A 46 -0.07 11.69 1.60
CA ALA A 46 0.10 10.56 2.51
C ALA A 46 1.57 10.33 2.87
N ARG A 47 2.46 10.36 1.87
CA ARG A 47 3.91 10.21 2.07
C ARG A 47 4.47 11.27 3.03
N VAL A 48 4.15 12.54 2.79
CA VAL A 48 4.61 13.65 3.66
C VAL A 48 4.10 13.50 5.10
N LYS A 49 2.83 13.08 5.28
CA LYS A 49 2.28 12.84 6.61
C LYS A 49 3.00 11.70 7.35
N LEU A 50 3.29 10.61 6.63
CA LEU A 50 4.00 9.47 7.21
C LEU A 50 5.45 9.82 7.56
N GLU A 51 6.15 10.55 6.69
CA GLU A 51 7.52 11.02 6.93
C GLU A 51 7.60 11.96 8.13
N LYS A 52 6.63 12.88 8.26
CA LYS A 52 6.53 13.77 9.42
C LYS A 52 6.37 12.99 10.71
N LEU A 53 5.47 12.00 10.74
CA LEU A 53 5.28 11.15 11.92
C LEU A 53 6.55 10.35 12.24
N SER A 54 7.21 9.78 11.23
CA SER A 54 8.48 9.07 11.42
C SER A 54 9.53 9.98 12.06
N THR A 55 9.67 11.20 11.56
CA THR A 55 10.63 12.17 12.09
C THR A 55 10.31 12.55 13.54
N GLU A 56 9.04 12.79 13.85
CA GLU A 56 8.59 13.10 15.21
C GLU A 56 8.89 11.97 16.19
N LEU A 57 8.64 10.72 15.80
CA LEU A 57 8.92 9.54 16.61
C LEU A 57 10.42 9.33 16.79
N THR A 58 11.23 9.48 15.73
CA THR A 58 12.69 9.39 15.81
C THR A 58 13.26 10.44 16.76
N ASN A 59 12.87 11.70 16.62
CA ASN A 59 13.34 12.78 17.50
C ASN A 59 12.98 12.51 18.96
N THR A 60 11.78 11.97 19.21
CA THR A 60 11.34 11.63 20.58
C THR A 60 12.15 10.47 21.16
N ALA A 61 12.45 9.44 20.36
CA ALA A 61 13.32 8.34 20.79
C ALA A 61 14.73 8.82 21.13
N GLU A 62 15.29 9.74 20.33
CA GLU A 62 16.60 10.34 20.58
C GLU A 62 16.63 11.12 21.90
N LEU A 63 15.59 11.91 22.19
CA LEU A 63 15.47 12.63 23.47
C LEU A 63 15.43 11.68 24.67
N LEU A 64 14.68 10.58 24.56
CA LEU A 64 14.63 9.54 25.60
C LEU A 64 15.98 8.84 25.78
N GLN A 65 16.70 8.58 24.69
CA GLN A 65 18.04 7.99 24.74
C GLN A 65 19.05 8.94 25.41
N VAL A 66 19.00 10.24 25.08
CA VAL A 66 19.84 11.26 25.72
C VAL A 66 19.54 11.37 27.21
N GLU A 67 18.26 11.35 27.60
CA GLU A 67 17.86 11.34 29.01
C GLU A 67 18.45 10.14 29.76
N LEU A 68 18.32 8.94 29.19
CA LEU A 68 18.86 7.71 29.77
C LEU A 68 20.39 7.77 29.91
N ASN A 69 21.09 8.24 28.87
CA ASN A 69 22.55 8.38 28.90
C ASN A 69 22.99 9.35 30.00
N ASN A 70 22.34 10.51 30.12
CA ASN A 70 22.63 11.50 31.16
C ASN A 70 22.39 10.95 32.57
N LYS A 71 21.31 10.19 32.78
CA LYS A 71 21.04 9.51 34.05
C LYS A 71 22.15 8.48 34.36
N TYR A 72 22.58 7.73 33.36
CA TYR A 72 23.61 6.70 33.52
C TYR A 72 24.97 7.33 33.88
N GLU A 73 25.37 8.39 33.17
CA GLU A 73 26.59 9.13 33.48
C GLU A 73 26.58 9.73 34.89
N THR A 74 25.44 10.28 35.31
CA THR A 74 25.27 10.84 36.67
C THR A 74 25.45 9.75 37.71
N TYR A 75 24.80 8.60 37.53
CA TYR A 75 24.95 7.46 38.42
C TYR A 75 26.39 6.94 38.49
N LEU A 76 27.12 6.87 37.36
CA LEU A 76 28.52 6.47 37.36
C LEU A 76 29.43 7.44 38.13
N LYS A 77 29.18 8.75 38.03
CA LYS A 77 29.97 9.81 38.70
C LYS A 77 29.71 9.85 40.21
N GLU A 78 28.46 9.71 40.61
CA GLU A 78 28.02 9.96 42.00
C GLU A 78 27.76 8.69 42.80
N GLY A 79 27.48 7.57 42.14
CA GLY A 79 26.89 6.35 42.73
C GLY A 79 27.67 5.73 43.88
N LYS A 80 29.01 5.87 43.88
CA LYS A 80 29.88 5.37 44.95
C LYS A 80 29.77 6.16 46.26
N ASN A 81 29.27 7.40 46.19
CA ASN A 81 29.15 8.30 47.33
C ASN A 81 27.70 8.38 47.86
N LEU A 82 26.76 7.64 47.24
CA LEU A 82 25.36 7.63 47.64
C LEU A 82 25.12 6.63 48.78
N THR A 83 24.14 6.93 49.63
CA THR A 83 23.61 5.94 50.58
C THR A 83 22.91 4.81 49.82
N ASP A 84 22.79 3.64 50.45
CA ASP A 84 22.18 2.46 49.82
C ASP A 84 20.78 2.74 49.27
N LEU A 85 19.95 3.45 50.05
CA LEU A 85 18.59 3.81 49.64
C LEU A 85 18.60 4.72 48.40
N VAL A 86 19.47 5.74 48.37
CA VAL A 86 19.53 6.68 47.24
C VAL A 86 20.08 5.97 45.99
N ARG A 87 21.07 5.09 46.16
CA ARG A 87 21.62 4.27 45.07
C ARG A 87 20.55 3.37 44.46
N GLN A 88 19.78 2.66 45.29
CA GLN A 88 18.70 1.78 44.83
C GLN A 88 17.62 2.56 44.06
N THR A 89 17.23 3.74 44.55
CA THR A 89 16.29 4.62 43.83
C THR A 89 16.82 5.03 42.45
N LYS A 90 18.12 5.36 42.35
CA LYS A 90 18.74 5.74 41.07
C LYS A 90 18.82 4.57 40.09
N GLU A 91 19.12 3.36 40.58
CA GLU A 91 19.10 2.14 39.77
C GLU A 91 17.68 1.85 39.24
N GLN A 92 16.66 2.05 40.06
CA GLN A 92 15.27 1.92 39.63
C GLN A 92 14.91 2.96 38.55
N GLU A 93 15.28 4.24 38.74
CA GLU A 93 15.07 5.28 37.72
C GLU A 93 15.72 4.93 36.37
N LEU A 94 16.92 4.32 36.39
CA LEU A 94 17.61 3.87 35.17
C LEU A 94 16.84 2.74 34.48
N ASN A 95 16.40 1.74 35.25
CA ASN A 95 15.60 0.63 34.71
C ASN A 95 14.28 1.13 34.11
N ASP A 96 13.61 2.06 34.78
CA ASP A 96 12.35 2.65 34.31
C ASP A 96 12.56 3.48 33.03
N ALA A 97 13.65 4.26 32.95
CA ALA A 97 13.99 5.02 31.75
C ALA A 97 14.33 4.10 30.56
N GLN A 98 15.10 3.03 30.80
CA GLN A 98 15.38 2.01 29.78
C GLN A 98 14.11 1.33 29.30
N LYS A 99 13.23 0.94 30.22
CA LYS A 99 11.94 0.32 29.87
C LYS A 99 11.09 1.27 29.02
N ARG A 100 10.99 2.55 29.42
CA ARG A 100 10.25 3.57 28.68
C ARG A 100 10.77 3.74 27.26
N LEU A 101 12.08 3.75 27.05
CA LEU A 101 12.68 3.82 25.72
C LEU A 101 12.30 2.60 24.85
N THR A 102 12.43 1.38 25.39
CA THR A 102 12.09 0.15 24.67
C THR A 102 10.60 0.08 24.31
N ASP A 103 9.73 0.43 25.26
CA ASP A 103 8.28 0.49 25.04
C ASP A 103 7.94 1.54 23.97
N PHE A 104 8.58 2.71 24.03
CA PHE A 104 8.38 3.78 23.05
C PHE A 104 8.77 3.31 21.64
N GLN A 105 9.94 2.69 21.48
CA GLN A 105 10.40 2.19 20.17
C GLN A 105 9.44 1.14 19.59
N THR A 106 8.95 0.22 20.42
CA THR A 106 7.98 -0.80 20.00
C THR A 106 6.66 -0.15 19.56
N ASN A 107 6.14 0.77 20.36
CA ASN A 107 4.88 1.46 20.04
C ASN A 107 5.02 2.36 18.81
N ALA A 108 6.13 3.06 18.66
CA ALA A 108 6.43 3.89 17.50
C ALA A 108 6.38 3.08 16.19
N GLN A 109 6.94 1.85 16.20
CA GLN A 109 6.89 0.97 15.04
C GLN A 109 5.45 0.51 14.72
N ASN A 110 4.64 0.22 15.72
CA ASN A 110 3.23 -0.13 15.52
C ASN A 110 2.44 1.07 14.97
N THR A 111 2.61 2.25 15.57
CA THR A 111 1.95 3.48 15.14
C THR A 111 2.30 3.85 13.70
N LEU A 112 3.55 3.66 13.26
CA LEU A 112 3.94 3.88 11.86
C LEU A 112 3.22 2.95 10.90
N GLN A 113 3.13 1.66 11.24
CA GLN A 113 2.43 0.66 10.41
C GLN A 113 0.93 0.98 10.32
N GLU A 114 0.29 1.26 11.45
CA GLU A 114 -1.11 1.64 11.50
C GLU A 114 -1.36 2.90 10.66
N LYS A 115 -0.50 3.91 10.79
CA LYS A 115 -0.64 5.15 10.04
C LYS A 115 -0.44 4.95 8.54
N GLN A 116 0.49 4.09 8.15
CA GLN A 116 0.67 3.72 6.74
C GLN A 116 -0.60 3.07 6.18
N VAL A 117 -1.17 2.10 6.89
CA VAL A 117 -2.42 1.46 6.46
C VAL A 117 -3.56 2.48 6.37
N GLU A 118 -3.73 3.33 7.38
CA GLU A 118 -4.77 4.37 7.42
C GLU A 118 -4.68 5.32 6.21
N LEU A 119 -3.45 5.76 5.86
CA LEU A 119 -3.23 6.75 4.81
C LEU A 119 -3.35 6.15 3.40
N PHE A 120 -2.82 4.94 3.17
CA PHE A 120 -2.71 4.38 1.82
C PHE A 120 -3.91 3.51 1.41
N THR A 121 -4.63 2.89 2.35
CA THR A 121 -5.85 2.11 2.05
C THR A 121 -6.89 2.89 1.21
N PRO A 122 -7.27 4.13 1.57
CA PRO A 122 -8.26 4.88 0.77
C PRO A 122 -7.73 5.28 -0.62
N ILE A 123 -6.41 5.43 -0.78
CA ILE A 123 -5.78 5.77 -2.06
C ILE A 123 -5.86 4.57 -3.00
N THR A 124 -5.50 3.38 -2.51
CA THR A 124 -5.68 2.12 -3.26
C THR A 124 -7.14 1.90 -3.64
N GLY A 125 -8.07 2.16 -2.71
CA GLY A 125 -9.51 2.04 -2.99
C GLY A 125 -10.00 2.99 -4.09
N LYS A 126 -9.48 4.23 -4.13
CA LYS A 126 -9.77 5.19 -5.21
C LYS A 126 -9.20 4.73 -6.55
N ALA A 127 -7.95 4.25 -6.58
CA ALA A 127 -7.34 3.71 -7.79
C ALA A 127 -8.13 2.52 -8.34
N ASP A 128 -8.51 1.58 -7.47
CA ASP A 128 -9.31 0.40 -7.85
C ASP A 128 -10.69 0.80 -8.38
N LYS A 129 -11.32 1.84 -7.81
CA LYS A 129 -12.57 2.38 -8.32
C LYS A 129 -12.39 2.99 -9.71
N ALA A 130 -11.36 3.79 -9.92
CA ALA A 130 -11.07 4.41 -11.21
C ALA A 130 -10.83 3.36 -12.31
N ILE A 131 -10.04 2.31 -12.01
CA ILE A 131 -9.80 1.20 -12.94
C ILE A 131 -11.11 0.50 -13.31
N LYS A 132 -11.97 0.23 -12.32
CA LYS A 132 -13.28 -0.40 -12.55
C LYS A 132 -14.21 0.46 -13.39
N ASP A 133 -14.25 1.77 -13.14
CA ASP A 133 -15.12 2.70 -13.86
C ASP A 133 -14.69 2.81 -15.33
N VAL A 134 -13.38 3.00 -15.59
CA VAL A 134 -12.82 3.00 -16.97
C VAL A 134 -13.04 1.65 -17.65
N GLY A 135 -12.87 0.55 -16.91
CA GLY A 135 -13.15 -0.81 -17.38
C GLY A 135 -14.57 -0.98 -17.90
N LYS A 136 -15.55 -0.54 -17.11
CA LYS A 136 -16.97 -0.59 -17.46
C LYS A 136 -17.33 0.33 -18.62
N GLU A 137 -16.86 1.57 -18.61
CA GLU A 137 -17.15 2.57 -19.64
C GLU A 137 -16.67 2.10 -21.02
N ASN A 138 -15.51 1.45 -21.08
CA ASN A 138 -14.89 1.02 -22.33
C ASN A 138 -15.24 -0.43 -22.75
N GLY A 139 -15.94 -1.17 -21.87
CA GLY A 139 -16.33 -2.57 -22.10
C GLY A 139 -15.16 -3.54 -22.05
N PHE A 140 -14.14 -3.27 -21.22
CA PHE A 140 -13.03 -4.20 -21.00
C PHE A 140 -13.52 -5.42 -20.22
N ILE A 141 -13.21 -6.61 -20.73
CA ILE A 141 -13.57 -7.88 -20.07
C ILE A 141 -12.54 -8.29 -19.01
N TYR A 142 -11.30 -7.79 -19.13
CA TYR A 142 -10.24 -7.99 -18.15
C TYR A 142 -9.23 -6.83 -18.25
N ILE A 143 -8.69 -6.40 -17.10
CA ILE A 143 -7.60 -5.44 -17.01
C ILE A 143 -6.44 -6.11 -16.28
N PHE A 144 -5.32 -6.28 -16.97
CA PHE A 144 -4.10 -6.85 -16.41
C PHE A 144 -3.33 -5.79 -15.63
N ASP A 145 -2.88 -6.15 -14.43
CA ASP A 145 -1.87 -5.39 -13.70
C ASP A 145 -0.48 -5.80 -14.22
N LEU A 146 0.35 -4.82 -14.56
CA LEU A 146 1.70 -5.00 -15.11
C LEU A 146 2.78 -4.99 -14.03
#